data_AF-A0A3M1DJT0-F1
#
_entry.id   AF-A0A3M1DJT0-F1
#
_cell.length_a   1.000
_cell.length_b   1.000
_cell.length_c   1.000
_cell.angle_alpha   90.00
_cell.angle_beta   90.00
_cell.angle_gamma   90.00
#
_symmetry.space_group_name_H-M   'P 1'
#
loop_
_entity.id
_entity.type
_entity.pdbx_description
1 polymer ?
#
loop_
_entity_poly.entity_id
_entity_poly.type
_entity_poly.pdbx_seq_one_letter_code
_entity_poly.pdbx_strand_id
1 'polypeptide(L)'
;MNGLYIPNKMGRIFLLALEETLGEEGLQIVLARAGLRDLTDFPPDNLERAFPVPWVPRLTTAMEDLYGVREGRNLSFRAGQACFRLG
;
A
#
# COMPACT_ATOMS: atom_id res chain seq x y z
N MET A 1 5.00 2.27 22.62
CA MET A 1 3.88 1.58 21.96
C MET A 1 4.46 0.49 21.09
N ASN A 2 4.17 -0.79 21.35
CA ASN A 2 4.59 -1.87 20.45
C ASN A 2 3.72 -1.81 19.19
N GLY A 3 4.25 -1.19 18.12
CA GLY A 3 3.61 -1.25 16.82
C GLY A 3 3.58 -2.70 16.31
N LEU A 4 2.50 -3.10 15.66
CA LEU A 4 2.47 -4.35 14.91
C LEU A 4 3.17 -4.11 13.58
N TYR A 5 4.26 -4.84 13.31
CA TYR A 5 5.05 -4.73 12.10
C TYR A 5 5.07 -6.06 11.34
N ILE A 6 5.06 -5.99 10.02
CA ILE A 6 5.26 -7.13 9.10
C ILE A 6 6.61 -7.00 8.38
N PRO A 7 7.12 -8.09 7.78
CA PRO A 7 8.34 -8.05 6.98
C PRO A 7 8.32 -6.96 5.91
N ASN A 8 9.45 -6.26 5.74
CA ASN A 8 9.61 -5.23 4.71
C ASN A 8 9.28 -5.74 3.32
N LYS A 9 9.69 -6.98 2.99
CA LYS A 9 9.33 -7.64 1.73
C LYS A 9 7.83 -7.67 1.45
N MET A 10 7.00 -7.93 2.47
CA MET A 10 5.54 -7.93 2.31
C MET A 10 5.00 -6.51 2.07
N GLY A 11 5.48 -5.54 2.83
CA GLY A 11 5.13 -4.13 2.63
C GLY A 11 5.57 -3.60 1.26
N ARG A 12 6.75 -4.01 0.79
CA ARG A 12 7.29 -3.70 -0.54
C ARG A 12 6.40 -4.25 -1.65
N ILE A 13 6.05 -5.54 -1.58
CA ILE A 13 5.15 -6.17 -2.55
C ILE A 13 3.80 -5.44 -2.59
N PHE A 14 3.27 -5.06 -1.43
CA PHE A 14 2.01 -4.33 -1.35
C PHE A 14 2.09 -2.96 -2.04
N LEU A 15 3.14 -2.18 -1.79
CA LEU A 15 3.32 -0.86 -2.41
C LEU A 15 3.56 -0.96 -3.93
N LEU A 16 4.34 -1.94 -4.38
CA LEU A 16 4.51 -2.23 -5.81
C LEU A 16 3.18 -2.63 -6.48
N ALA A 17 2.36 -3.44 -5.81
CA ALA A 17 1.06 -3.85 -6.32
C ALA A 17 0.07 -2.67 -6.42
N LEU A 18 0.14 -1.72 -5.48
CA LEU A 18 -0.61 -0.47 -5.56
C LEU A 18 -0.13 0.39 -6.72
N GLU A 19 1.18 0.55 -6.89
CA GLU A 19 1.77 1.29 -8.03
C GLU A 19 1.34 0.68 -9.38
N GLU A 20 1.39 -0.64 -9.53
CA GLU A 20 0.98 -1.30 -10.77
C GLU A 20 -0.53 -1.12 -11.05
N THR A 21 -1.35 -1.05 -10.00
CA THR A 21 -2.80 -0.89 -10.11
C THR A 21 -3.22 0.55 -10.40
N LEU A 22 -2.53 1.52 -9.79
CA LEU A 22 -2.90 2.94 -9.78
C LEU A 22 -2.06 3.81 -10.74
N GLY A 23 -0.90 3.31 -11.15
CA GLY A 23 0.18 4.13 -11.69
C GLY A 23 0.94 4.90 -10.60
N GLU A 24 2.12 5.42 -10.95
CA GLU A 24 2.99 6.19 -10.06
C GLU A 24 2.27 7.43 -9.50
N GLU A 25 1.62 8.23 -10.35
CA GLU A 25 0.87 9.42 -9.94
C GLU A 25 -0.29 9.06 -8.99
N GLY A 26 -1.04 8.00 -9.31
CA GLY A 26 -2.14 7.53 -8.47
C GLY A 26 -1.66 7.06 -7.10
N LEU A 27 -0.54 6.34 -7.03
CA LEU A 27 0.06 5.93 -5.77
C LEU A 27 0.46 7.14 -4.92
N GLN A 28 1.06 8.17 -5.52
CA GLN A 28 1.44 9.38 -4.78
C GLN A 28 0.22 10.12 -4.20
N ILE A 29 -0.88 10.20 -4.95
CA ILE A 29 -2.14 10.79 -4.45
C ILE A 29 -2.69 9.98 -3.26
N VAL A 30 -2.69 8.64 -3.37
CA VAL A 30 -3.14 7.74 -2.29
C VAL A 30 -2.25 7.86 -1.06
N LEU A 31 -0.92 7.91 -1.21
CA LEU A 31 0.03 8.11 -0.11
C LEU A 31 -0.20 9.45 0.59
N ALA A 32 -0.40 10.52 -0.17
CA ALA A 32 -0.72 11.83 0.39
C ALA A 32 -2.03 11.80 1.18
N ARG A 33 -3.10 11.22 0.61
CA ARG A 33 -4.39 11.08 1.29
C ARG A 33 -4.31 10.24 2.56
N ALA A 34 -3.49 9.19 2.53
CA ALA A 34 -3.24 8.32 3.67
C ALA A 34 -2.36 8.96 4.74
N GLY A 35 -1.77 10.15 4.52
CA GLY A 35 -0.84 10.81 5.43
C GLY A 35 0.54 10.14 5.47
N LEU A 36 0.99 9.64 4.32
CA LEU A 36 2.24 8.92 4.10
C LEU A 36 3.08 9.55 2.97
N ARG A 37 2.90 10.85 2.71
CA ARG A 37 3.58 11.55 1.60
C ARG A 37 5.11 11.53 1.67
N ASP A 38 5.65 11.32 2.87
CA ASP A 38 7.10 11.32 3.12
C ASP A 38 7.75 9.96 2.82
N LEU A 39 6.97 8.98 2.36
CA LEU A 39 7.48 7.72 1.86
C LEU A 39 8.06 7.92 0.46
N THR A 40 9.35 8.22 0.39
CA THR A 40 10.08 8.45 -0.88
C THR A 40 10.55 7.15 -1.53
N ASP A 41 10.86 6.15 -0.71
CA ASP A 41 11.43 4.89 -1.16
C ASP A 41 10.61 3.71 -0.66
N PHE A 42 10.51 2.67 -1.49
CA PHE A 42 9.91 1.42 -1.06
C PHE A 42 10.77 0.73 0.01
N PRO A 43 10.15 0.00 0.96
CA PRO A 43 10.87 -0.78 1.96
C PRO A 43 11.91 -1.72 1.32
N PRO A 44 13.02 -2.01 2.01
CA PRO A 44 14.04 -2.91 1.49
C PRO A 44 13.49 -4.33 1.26
N ASP A 45 14.04 -5.05 0.29
CA ASP A 45 13.69 -6.47 0.07
C ASP A 45 14.39 -7.37 1.09
N ASN A 46 13.90 -7.34 2.33
CA ASN A 46 14.37 -8.19 3.42
C ASN A 46 13.20 -8.64 4.31
N LEU A 47 13.46 -9.60 5.21
CA LEU A 47 12.44 -10.15 6.11
C LEU A 47 12.36 -9.42 7.47
N GLU A 48 13.03 -8.27 7.62
CA GLU A 48 12.97 -7.50 8.86
C GLU A 48 11.57 -6.93 9.06
N ARG A 49 11.04 -7.08 10.28
CA ARG A 49 9.70 -6.61 10.63
C ARG A 49 9.72 -5.13 10.94
N ALA A 50 9.73 -4.29 9.90
CA ALA A 50 9.74 -2.83 10.03
C ALA A 50 8.61 -2.12 9.26
N PHE A 51 7.79 -2.84 8.49
CA PHE A 51 6.63 -2.23 7.81
C PHE A 51 5.43 -2.14 8.77
N PRO A 52 4.86 -0.95 9.05
CA PRO A 52 3.78 -0.81 10.02
C PRO A 52 2.45 -1.37 9.49
N VAL A 53 1.85 -2.32 10.21
CA VAL A 53 0.54 -2.88 9.84
C VAL A 53 -0.56 -1.81 9.68
N PRO A 54 -0.64 -0.76 10.52
CA PRO A 54 -1.66 0.28 10.35
C PRO A 54 -1.61 1.05 9.02
N TRP A 55 -0.52 0.94 8.24
CA TRP A 55 -0.45 1.56 6.91
C TRP A 55 -1.35 0.87 5.90
N VAL A 56 -1.58 -0.44 6.02
CA VAL A 56 -2.43 -1.21 5.11
C VAL A 56 -3.87 -0.66 5.09
N PRO A 57 -4.61 -0.59 6.22
CA PRO A 57 -5.96 -0.04 6.21
C PRO A 57 -6.00 1.44 5.84
N ARG A 58 -4.96 2.24 6.19
CA ARG A 58 -4.88 3.65 5.79
C ARG A 58 -4.85 3.81 4.27
N LEU A 59 -4.05 3.00 3.58
CA LEU A 59 -3.93 3.01 2.13
C LEU A 59 -5.22 2.54 1.45
N THR A 60 -5.85 1.47 1.95
CA THR A 60 -7.12 0.99 1.38
C THR A 60 -8.28 1.96 1.61
N THR A 61 -8.37 2.58 2.78
CA THR A 61 -9.37 3.62 3.05
C THR A 61 -9.11 4.87 2.20
N ALA A 62 -7.85 5.26 1.99
CA ALA A 62 -7.53 6.37 1.09
C ALA A 62 -8.01 6.12 -0.35
N MET A 63 -7.96 4.88 -0.85
CA MET A 63 -8.54 4.54 -2.15
C MET A 63 -10.08 4.67 -2.15
N GLU A 64 -10.77 4.22 -1.10
CA GLU A 64 -12.22 4.42 -0.99
C GLU A 64 -12.60 5.91 -0.91
N ASP A 65 -11.80 6.72 -0.22
CA ASP A 65 -12.02 8.17 -0.11
C ASP A 65 -11.82 8.91 -1.44
N LEU A 66 -10.84 8.49 -2.26
CA LEU A 66 -10.48 9.16 -3.51
C LEU A 66 -11.35 8.71 -4.69
N TYR A 67 -11.62 7.41 -4.78
CA TYR A 67 -12.29 6.81 -5.93
C TYR A 67 -13.74 6.41 -5.63
N GLY A 68 -14.19 6.55 -4.38
CA GLY A 68 -15.49 6.09 -3.90
C GLY A 68 -15.46 4.63 -3.43
N VAL A 69 -16.31 4.27 -2.46
CA VAL A 69 -16.29 2.97 -1.78
C VAL A 69 -16.27 1.77 -2.74
N ARG A 70 -17.09 1.78 -3.80
CA ARG A 70 -17.15 0.65 -4.75
C ARG A 70 -15.86 0.53 -5.56
N GLU A 71 -15.41 1.62 -6.17
CA GLU A 71 -14.22 1.58 -7.02
C GLU A 71 -12.94 1.41 -6.20
N GLY A 72 -12.85 2.03 -5.01
CA GLY A 72 -11.74 1.82 -4.08
C GLY A 72 -11.60 0.36 -3.64
N ARG A 73 -12.71 -0.36 -3.44
CA ARG A 73 -12.69 -1.81 -3.18
C ARG A 73 -12.27 -2.62 -4.39
N ASN A 74 -12.73 -2.27 -5.59
CA ASN A 74 -12.29 -2.91 -6.83
C ASN A 74 -10.78 -2.74 -7.04
N LEU A 75 -10.25 -1.53 -6.79
CA LEU A 75 -8.81 -1.24 -6.83
C LEU A 75 -8.05 -2.05 -5.77
N SER A 76 -8.56 -2.11 -4.54
CA SER A 76 -7.99 -2.94 -3.48
C SER A 76 -7.93 -4.43 -3.86
N PHE A 77 -8.98 -4.94 -4.51
CA PHE A 77 -9.02 -6.33 -4.97
C PHE A 77 -7.98 -6.59 -6.07
N ARG A 78 -7.86 -5.68 -7.05
CA ARG A 78 -6.83 -5.77 -8.11
C ARG A 78 -5.41 -5.69 -7.55
N ALA A 79 -5.16 -4.80 -6.59
CA ALA A 79 -3.88 -4.73 -5.89
C ALA A 79 -3.59 -6.03 -5.10
N GLY A 80 -4.61 -6.62 -4.48
CA GLY A 80 -4.48 -7.94 -3.84
C GLY A 80 -4.08 -9.05 -4.82
N GLN A 81 -4.69 -9.09 -6.02
CA GLN A 81 -4.28 -10.01 -7.08
C GLN A 81 -2.84 -9.76 -7.56
N ALA A 82 -2.45 -8.49 -7.71
CA ALA A 82 -1.09 -8.12 -8.09
C ALA A 82 -0.05 -8.53 -7.03
N CYS A 83 -0.39 -8.49 -5.74
CA CYS A 83 0.49 -8.98 -4.67
C CYS A 83 0.91 -10.43 -4.92
N PHE A 84 -0.04 -11.34 -5.18
CA PHE A 84 0.26 -12.75 -5.43
C PHE A 84 1.10 -13.02 -6.69
N ARG A 85 1.06 -12.10 -7.68
CA ARG A 85 1.90 -12.20 -8.87
C ARG A 85 3.33 -11.69 -8.61
N LEU A 86 3.47 -10.69 -7.75
CA LEU A 86 4.74 -10.04 -7.43
C LEU A 86 5.55 -10.78 -6.35
N GLY A 87 4.92 -11.64 -5.53
CA GLY A 87 5.62 -12.51 -4.58
C GLY A 87 4.71 -13.45 -3.78
#